data_AF-A0A3B8Q9B9-F1
#
_entry.id   AF-A0A3B8Q9B9-F1
#
_cell.length_a   1.000
_cell.length_b   1.000
_cell.length_c   1.000
_cell.angle_alpha   90.00
_cell.angle_beta   90.00
_cell.angle_gamma   90.00
#
_symmetry.space_group_name_H-M   'P 1'
#
loop_
_entity.id
_entity.type
_entity.pdbx_description
1 polymer ?
#
loop_
_entity_poly.entity_id
_entity_poly.type
_entity_poly.pdbx_seq_one_letter_code
_entity_poly.pdbx_strand_id
1 'polypeptide(L)'
;MTWLRAGVGGMTLALLFAAAGGAQVTQFSERVFNEQVLRPRGQPVIPLYEGYYPNPDGTYEICFGYFNLNTEEDVDIPLGPNNVIEPAEFDGMQPTHFDRVPEGNYRRRFCVFTVNVPADFGQQEVLWTLNTHGEAITTRGKVLLSYILD
;
A
#
# COMPACT_ATOMS: atom_id res chain seq x y z
N MET A 1 9.25 -20.72 -86.27
CA MET A 1 10.02 -21.51 -85.29
C MET A 1 9.34 -21.39 -83.95
N THR A 2 8.66 -22.46 -83.57
CA THR A 2 8.11 -22.75 -82.24
C THR A 2 9.18 -22.57 -81.16
N TRP A 3 8.80 -22.03 -80.00
CA TRP A 3 8.92 -22.66 -78.67
C TRP A 3 8.03 -21.90 -77.66
N LEU A 4 7.02 -22.60 -77.14
CA LEU A 4 6.33 -22.26 -75.89
C LEU A 4 7.27 -22.55 -74.71
N ARG A 5 7.24 -21.70 -73.68
CA ARG A 5 7.25 -22.16 -72.28
C ARG A 5 6.28 -21.33 -71.45
N ALA A 6 5.21 -21.99 -71.00
CA ALA A 6 4.34 -21.53 -69.93
C ALA A 6 5.13 -21.56 -68.60
N GLY A 7 5.01 -20.48 -67.82
CA GLY A 7 5.43 -20.42 -66.43
C GLY A 7 4.21 -20.13 -65.56
N VAL A 8 3.68 -21.19 -64.96
CA VAL A 8 2.66 -21.18 -63.91
C VAL A 8 3.28 -20.70 -62.59
N GLY A 9 2.46 -20.07 -61.75
CA GLY A 9 2.71 -19.96 -60.31
C GLY A 9 2.89 -18.50 -59.90
N GLY A 10 2.02 -17.88 -59.13
CA GLY A 10 1.15 -18.45 -58.11
C GLY A 10 1.13 -17.40 -57.01
N MET A 11 -0.04 -16.77 -56.84
CA MET A 11 -0.31 -15.77 -55.82
C MET A 11 0.06 -16.35 -54.44
N THR A 12 1.19 -15.96 -53.88
CA THR A 12 1.60 -16.42 -52.55
C THR A 12 0.94 -15.51 -51.51
N LEU A 13 -0.20 -15.98 -51.02
CA LEU A 13 -0.83 -15.50 -49.80
C LEU A 13 0.14 -15.81 -48.65
N ALA A 14 0.89 -14.80 -48.19
CA ALA A 14 1.74 -14.95 -47.01
C ALA A 14 0.84 -15.07 -45.77
N LEU A 15 0.67 -16.31 -45.30
CA LEU A 15 0.02 -16.62 -44.04
C LEU A 15 0.82 -16.01 -42.88
N LEU A 16 0.17 -15.08 -42.18
CA LEU A 16 0.55 -14.56 -40.88
C LEU A 16 0.66 -15.72 -39.88
N PHE A 17 1.87 -15.99 -39.38
CA PHE A 17 2.01 -16.60 -38.06
C PHE A 17 2.09 -15.48 -37.04
N ALA A 18 0.95 -15.10 -36.48
CA ALA A 18 0.93 -14.49 -35.16
C ALA A 18 1.46 -15.55 -34.19
N ALA A 19 2.74 -15.45 -33.82
CA ALA A 19 3.22 -16.16 -32.65
C ALA A 19 2.33 -15.72 -31.49
N ALA A 20 1.50 -16.63 -31.00
CA ALA A 20 0.80 -16.45 -29.75
C ALA A 20 1.87 -16.09 -28.72
N GLY A 21 1.89 -14.82 -28.31
CA GLY A 21 2.71 -14.37 -27.19
C GLY A 21 2.17 -15.06 -25.96
N GLY A 22 2.62 -16.30 -25.74
CA GLY A 22 2.43 -16.98 -24.47
C GLY A 22 2.98 -16.06 -23.39
N ALA A 23 2.21 -15.87 -22.32
CA ALA A 23 2.67 -15.13 -21.15
C ALA A 23 4.06 -15.67 -20.79
N GLN A 24 5.10 -14.83 -20.94
CA GLN A 24 6.45 -15.22 -20.57
C GLN A 24 6.47 -15.36 -19.05
N VAL A 25 6.43 -16.59 -18.57
CA VAL A 25 6.66 -16.86 -17.15
C VAL A 25 8.15 -16.71 -16.92
N THR A 26 8.57 -15.61 -16.30
CA THR A 26 9.97 -15.44 -15.85
C THR A 26 10.33 -16.61 -14.94
N GLN A 27 11.39 -17.33 -15.30
CA GLN A 27 11.92 -18.41 -14.46
C GLN A 27 12.22 -17.86 -13.06
N PHE A 28 11.95 -18.65 -12.03
CA PHE A 28 12.18 -18.24 -10.64
C PHE A 28 13.62 -17.76 -10.40
N SER A 29 14.61 -18.35 -11.09
CA SER A 29 16.02 -17.97 -11.05
C SER A 29 16.33 -16.59 -11.63
N GLU A 30 15.48 -16.06 -12.51
CA GLU A 30 15.62 -14.74 -13.15
C GLU A 30 14.70 -13.70 -12.51
N ARG A 31 13.86 -14.09 -11.55
CA ARG A 31 13.07 -13.15 -10.77
C ARG A 31 14.00 -12.42 -9.81
N VAL A 32 14.36 -11.20 -10.15
CA VAL A 32 14.94 -10.26 -9.19
C VAL A 32 13.81 -9.83 -8.26
N PHE A 33 13.61 -10.57 -7.17
CA PHE A 33 12.87 -10.05 -6.03
C PHE A 33 13.75 -8.98 -5.41
N ASN A 34 13.41 -7.71 -5.59
CA ASN A 34 14.02 -6.69 -4.76
C ASN A 34 13.43 -6.84 -3.35
N GLU A 35 14.07 -7.69 -2.54
CA GLU A 35 13.67 -8.02 -1.17
C GLU A 35 13.62 -6.80 -0.25
N GLN A 36 14.27 -5.70 -0.65
CA GLN A 36 14.16 -4.44 0.06
C GLN A 36 12.84 -3.77 -0.32
N VAL A 37 11.96 -3.57 0.67
CA VAL A 37 10.72 -2.80 0.54
C VAL A 37 11.01 -1.28 0.42
N LEU A 38 12.15 -0.83 0.95
CA LEU A 38 12.53 0.59 0.99
C LEU A 38 13.10 1.09 -0.36
N ARG A 39 12.79 2.33 -0.73
CA ARG A 39 13.40 3.05 -1.88
C ARG A 39 13.76 4.47 -1.46
N PRO A 40 14.61 5.19 -2.22
CA PRO A 40 14.85 6.60 -1.94
C PRO A 40 13.57 7.45 -1.91
N ARG A 41 12.67 7.28 -2.89
CA ARG A 41 11.51 8.13 -3.14
C ARG A 41 10.37 7.37 -3.83
N GLY A 42 9.17 7.97 -3.85
CA GLY A 42 8.01 7.51 -4.61
C GLY A 42 7.34 6.25 -4.07
N GLN A 43 7.59 5.89 -2.82
CA GLN A 43 6.95 4.78 -2.12
C GLN A 43 5.79 5.29 -1.26
N PRO A 44 4.81 4.42 -0.97
CA PRO A 44 3.69 4.82 -0.14
C PRO A 44 4.07 4.98 1.34
N VAL A 45 3.22 5.72 2.05
CA VAL A 45 3.18 5.69 3.51
C VAL A 45 2.13 4.66 3.95
N ILE A 46 2.55 3.70 4.75
CA ILE A 46 1.68 2.62 5.25
C ILE A 46 1.13 3.03 6.62
N PRO A 47 -0.19 3.23 6.80
CA PRO A 47 -0.78 3.40 8.12
C PRO A 47 -0.83 2.06 8.86
N LEU A 48 -0.62 2.08 10.17
CA LEU A 48 -0.50 0.88 10.99
C LEU A 48 -1.33 1.01 12.26
N TYR A 49 -2.07 -0.04 12.58
CA TYR A 49 -2.67 -0.21 13.90
C TYR A 49 -1.64 -0.87 14.82
N GLU A 50 -1.33 -0.21 15.93
CA GLU A 50 -0.29 -0.69 16.86
C GLU A 50 -0.91 -1.41 18.06
N GLY A 51 -2.14 -1.05 18.44
CA GLY A 51 -2.82 -1.60 19.61
C GLY A 51 -3.71 -0.55 20.28
N TYR A 52 -4.13 -0.81 21.51
CA TYR A 52 -4.89 0.16 22.31
C TYR A 52 -4.46 0.16 23.78
N TYR A 53 -4.66 1.30 24.44
CA TYR A 53 -4.53 1.45 25.89
C TYR A 53 -5.92 1.49 26.56
N PRO A 54 -6.15 0.75 27.65
CA PRO A 54 -7.33 0.93 28.48
C PRO A 54 -7.18 2.13 29.43
N ASN A 55 -8.25 2.91 29.56
CA ASN A 55 -8.29 4.03 30.50
C ASN A 55 -8.98 3.64 31.83
N PRO A 56 -8.67 4.33 32.95
CA PRO A 56 -9.31 4.06 34.24
C PRO A 56 -10.83 4.26 34.27
N ASP A 57 -11.36 5.10 33.37
CA ASP A 57 -12.80 5.37 33.23
C ASP A 57 -13.53 4.34 32.36
N GLY A 58 -12.82 3.32 31.87
CA GLY A 58 -13.34 2.26 31.03
C GLY A 58 -13.31 2.56 29.53
N THR A 59 -12.93 3.77 29.11
CA THR A 59 -12.70 4.09 27.68
C THR A 59 -11.38 3.49 27.19
N TYR A 60 -11.12 3.61 25.89
CA TYR A 60 -9.90 3.09 25.26
C TYR A 60 -9.25 4.15 24.37
N GLU A 61 -7.93 4.15 24.30
CA GLU A 61 -7.17 4.91 23.31
C GLU A 61 -6.57 3.96 22.26
N ILE A 62 -7.13 3.95 21.06
CA ILE A 62 -6.60 3.19 19.93
C ILE A 62 -5.38 3.95 19.39
N CYS A 63 -4.22 3.30 19.35
CA CYS A 63 -2.98 3.88 18.87
C CYS A 63 -2.70 3.49 17.41
N PHE A 64 -2.32 4.50 16.61
CA PHE A 64 -1.90 4.32 15.22
C PHE A 64 -0.45 4.77 15.00
N GLY A 65 0.27 4.01 14.19
CA GLY A 65 1.62 4.27 13.70
C GLY A 65 1.66 4.38 12.19
N TYR A 66 2.81 4.69 11.61
CA TYR A 66 2.99 4.61 10.17
C TYR A 66 4.40 4.13 9.78
N PHE A 67 4.52 3.63 8.56
CA PHE A 67 5.79 3.32 7.93
C PHE A 67 5.90 4.03 6.58
N ASN A 68 6.69 5.10 6.54
CA ASN A 68 7.11 5.72 5.28
C ASN A 68 8.22 4.85 4.67
N LEU A 69 7.96 4.29 3.48
CA LEU A 69 8.89 3.39 2.79
C LEU A 69 10.00 4.12 2.01
N ASN A 70 10.03 5.46 2.10
CA ASN A 70 11.03 6.31 1.47
C ASN A 70 12.22 6.59 2.39
N THR A 71 13.45 6.38 1.92
CA THR A 71 14.67 6.64 2.70
C THR A 71 15.19 8.08 2.58
N GLU A 72 14.75 8.84 1.58
CA GLU A 72 15.24 10.20 1.31
C GLU A 72 14.10 11.23 1.15
N GLU A 73 12.84 10.82 1.29
CA GLU A 73 11.67 11.66 1.05
C GLU A 73 10.70 11.63 2.24
N ASP A 74 10.48 12.80 2.80
CA ASP A 74 9.35 13.06 3.68
C ASP A 74 8.12 13.28 2.80
N VAL A 75 6.95 12.82 3.26
CA VAL A 75 5.70 12.87 2.50
C VAL A 75 4.70 13.75 3.24
N ASP A 76 4.10 14.71 2.54
CA ASP A 76 3.00 15.52 3.06
C ASP A 76 1.67 15.05 2.48
N ILE A 77 0.71 14.73 3.35
CA ILE A 77 -0.65 14.34 2.96
C ILE A 77 -1.66 15.14 3.80
N PRO A 78 -2.23 16.22 3.25
CA PRO A 78 -3.26 17.00 3.94
C PRO A 78 -4.47 16.15 4.30
N LEU A 79 -5.19 16.53 5.37
CA LEU A 79 -6.48 15.95 5.72
C LEU A 79 -7.44 16.01 4.51
N GLY A 80 -8.24 14.95 4.36
CA GLY A 80 -9.22 14.83 3.27
C GLY A 80 -9.20 13.45 2.63
N PRO A 81 -9.66 13.29 1.37
CA PRO A 81 -9.86 11.97 0.76
C PRO A 81 -8.62 11.06 0.70
N ASN A 82 -7.42 11.64 0.80
CA ASN A 82 -6.15 10.90 0.79
C ASN A 82 -5.56 10.68 2.20
N ASN A 83 -6.15 11.27 3.23
CA ASN A 83 -5.76 11.11 4.63
C ASN A 83 -6.99 11.33 5.51
N VAL A 84 -7.76 10.27 5.71
CA VAL A 84 -9.07 10.31 6.34
C VAL A 84 -9.19 9.21 7.39
N ILE A 85 -9.85 9.54 8.49
CA ILE A 85 -10.32 8.59 9.48
C ILE A 85 -11.83 8.42 9.38
N GLU A 86 -12.28 7.17 9.47
CA GLU A 86 -13.68 6.83 9.59
C GLU A 86 -13.92 6.00 10.86
N PRO A 87 -15.02 6.20 11.60
CA PRO A 87 -16.05 7.23 11.41
C PRO A 87 -15.55 8.68 11.51
N ALA A 88 -16.24 9.61 10.83
CA ALA A 88 -15.82 11.01 10.68
C ALA A 88 -15.74 11.79 12.01
N GLU A 89 -16.40 11.31 13.08
CA GLU A 89 -16.28 11.89 14.42
C GLU A 89 -14.88 11.76 15.03
N PHE A 90 -14.05 10.85 14.51
CA PHE A 90 -12.66 10.66 14.94
C PHE A 90 -11.64 11.34 14.01
N ASP A 91 -12.09 11.98 12.94
CA ASP A 91 -11.24 12.58 11.92
C ASP A 91 -10.68 13.95 12.35
N GLY A 92 -9.40 14.20 12.06
CA GLY A 92 -8.77 15.51 12.20
C GLY A 92 -7.52 15.57 13.09
N MET A 93 -7.22 14.50 13.84
CA MET A 93 -6.03 14.44 14.72
C MET A 93 -4.85 13.68 14.10
N GLN A 94 -5.03 13.05 12.95
CA GLN A 94 -3.99 12.30 12.26
C GLN A 94 -2.90 13.23 11.67
N PRO A 95 -1.64 12.75 11.57
CA PRO A 95 -0.56 13.55 11.03
C PRO A 95 -0.79 13.89 9.56
N THR A 96 -0.31 15.06 9.15
CA THR A 96 -0.26 15.48 7.75
C THR A 96 1.16 15.51 7.17
N HIS A 97 2.18 15.30 8.01
CA HIS A 97 3.59 15.20 7.64
C HIS A 97 4.14 13.83 8.08
N PHE A 98 4.78 13.14 7.15
CA PHE A 98 5.31 11.79 7.33
C PHE A 98 6.80 11.77 7.01
N ASP A 99 7.62 11.93 8.04
CA ASP A 99 9.07 11.81 7.93
C ASP A 99 9.46 10.49 7.25
N ARG A 100 10.53 10.55 6.47
CA ARG A 100 11.23 9.40 5.88
C ARG A 100 11.69 8.38 6.93
N VAL A 101 12.21 7.26 6.43
CA VAL A 101 12.79 6.19 7.26
C VAL A 101 13.80 6.78 8.27
N PRO A 102 13.66 6.48 9.58
CA PRO A 102 14.57 6.98 10.61
C PRO A 102 16.00 6.46 10.43
N GLU A 103 17.00 7.24 10.86
CA GLU A 103 18.43 6.88 10.78
C GLU A 103 18.87 5.80 11.80
N GLY A 104 17.94 5.29 12.61
CA GLY A 104 18.20 4.31 13.67
C GLY A 104 17.75 2.87 13.34
N ASN A 105 17.77 2.00 14.34
CA ASN A 105 17.38 0.59 14.20
C ASN A 105 15.86 0.35 14.11
N TYR A 106 15.05 1.41 14.15
CA TYR A 106 13.60 1.34 14.01
C TYR A 106 13.21 1.88 12.63
N ARG A 107 12.31 1.16 11.96
CA ARG A 107 11.94 1.46 10.57
C ARG A 107 10.62 2.22 10.43
N ARG A 108 9.80 2.25 11.48
CA ARG A 108 8.47 2.86 11.50
C ARG A 108 8.29 3.78 12.70
N ARG A 109 7.25 4.61 12.66
CA ARG A 109 6.86 5.47 13.78
C ARG A 109 5.65 4.87 14.47
N PHE A 110 5.80 4.59 15.77
CA PHE A 110 4.78 3.97 16.61
C PHE A 110 3.95 5.06 17.29
N CYS A 111 2.66 4.80 17.52
CA CYS A 111 1.75 5.67 18.29
C CYS A 111 1.91 7.17 18.03
N VAL A 112 1.85 7.56 16.75
CA VAL A 112 1.98 8.97 16.35
C VAL A 112 0.72 9.79 16.67
N PHE A 113 -0.43 9.14 16.82
CA PHE A 113 -1.64 9.71 17.40
C PHE A 113 -2.52 8.59 17.97
N THR A 114 -3.51 8.98 18.76
CA THR A 114 -4.52 8.09 19.32
C THR A 114 -5.93 8.55 18.98
N VAL A 115 -6.87 7.60 19.02
CA VAL A 115 -8.31 7.85 18.93
C VAL A 115 -8.97 7.34 20.20
N ASN A 116 -9.62 8.23 20.96
CA ASN A 116 -10.38 7.84 22.14
C ASN A 116 -11.74 7.26 21.70
N VAL A 117 -12.06 6.07 22.20
CA VAL A 117 -13.32 5.37 21.92
C VAL A 117 -14.02 4.96 23.22
N PRO A 118 -15.36 4.89 23.24
CA PRO A 118 -16.10 4.65 24.47
C PRO A 118 -15.97 3.21 24.99
N ALA A 119 -16.35 2.99 26.25
CA ALA A 119 -16.27 1.68 26.91
C ALA A 119 -17.09 0.58 26.21
N ASP A 120 -18.14 0.96 25.48
CA ASP A 120 -19.03 0.06 24.73
C ASP A 120 -18.68 -0.09 23.25
N PHE A 121 -17.48 0.34 22.83
CA PHE A 121 -17.01 0.28 21.44
C PHE A 121 -17.09 -1.12 20.81
N GLY A 122 -16.99 -2.18 21.62
CA GLY A 122 -17.35 -3.54 21.22
C GLY A 122 -16.56 -4.07 20.03
N GLN A 123 -17.24 -4.31 18.91
CA GLN A 123 -16.66 -4.84 17.66
C GLN A 123 -16.52 -3.78 16.56
N GLN A 124 -16.71 -2.50 16.89
CA GLN A 124 -16.54 -1.40 15.96
C GLN A 124 -15.06 -1.25 15.54
N GLU A 125 -14.84 -0.50 14.47
CA GLU A 125 -13.52 -0.25 13.92
C GLU A 125 -13.31 1.25 13.72
N VAL A 126 -12.08 1.72 13.93
CA VAL A 126 -11.61 3.02 13.43
C VAL A 126 -10.72 2.74 12.24
N LEU A 127 -11.07 3.27 11.07
CA LEU A 127 -10.32 3.10 9.84
C LEU A 127 -9.46 4.32 9.61
N TRP A 128 -8.16 4.13 9.38
CA TRP A 128 -7.30 5.21 8.91
C TRP A 128 -6.77 4.87 7.53
N THR A 129 -7.10 5.71 6.56
CA THR A 129 -6.75 5.52 5.14
C THR A 129 -5.78 6.60 4.69
N LEU A 130 -4.66 6.15 4.10
CA LEU A 130 -3.70 7.00 3.40
C LEU A 130 -3.68 6.62 1.92
N ASN A 131 -3.78 7.61 1.03
CA ASN A 131 -3.56 7.42 -0.39
C ASN A 131 -2.31 8.20 -0.80
N THR A 132 -1.26 7.45 -1.11
CA THR A 132 -0.02 8.00 -1.65
C THR A 132 0.12 7.50 -3.09
N HIS A 133 0.33 8.40 -4.04
CA HIS A 133 0.54 8.05 -5.46
C HIS A 133 -0.57 7.23 -6.13
N GLY A 134 -1.83 7.35 -5.68
CA GLY A 134 -2.99 6.74 -6.33
C GLY A 134 -3.38 5.35 -5.80
N GLU A 135 -2.65 4.83 -4.80
CA GLU A 135 -2.99 3.61 -4.09
C GLU A 135 -3.40 3.93 -2.65
N ALA A 136 -4.65 3.62 -2.31
CA ALA A 136 -5.19 3.80 -0.97
C ALA A 136 -4.90 2.58 -0.10
N ILE A 137 -4.35 2.82 1.08
CA ILE A 137 -3.98 1.80 2.07
C ILE A 137 -4.71 2.14 3.36
N THR A 138 -5.44 1.18 3.90
CA THR A 138 -6.26 1.36 5.10
C THR A 138 -5.81 0.39 6.19
N THR A 139 -5.65 0.89 7.40
CA THR A 139 -5.52 0.07 8.61
C THR A 139 -6.77 0.14 9.47
N ARG A 140 -7.00 -0.88 10.30
CA ARG A 140 -8.18 -1.03 11.15
C ARG A 140 -7.77 -1.04 12.62
N GLY A 141 -8.14 0.00 13.35
CA GLY A 141 -8.04 0.07 14.79
C GLY A 141 -9.23 -0.60 15.47
N LYS A 142 -8.96 -1.38 16.51
CA LYS A 142 -9.95 -2.14 17.27
C LYS A 142 -9.58 -2.20 18.74
N VAL A 143 -10.52 -2.63 19.58
CA VAL A 143 -10.27 -2.99 20.98
C VAL A 143 -10.33 -4.52 21.08
N LEU A 144 -9.19 -5.18 20.88
CA LEU A 144 -9.07 -6.65 20.89
C LEU A 144 -8.08 -7.07 21.97
N LEU A 145 -8.48 -7.95 22.89
CA LEU A 145 -7.63 -8.38 24.02
C LEU A 145 -6.19 -8.77 23.65
N SER A 146 -5.97 -9.33 22.46
CA SER A 146 -4.64 -9.72 21.97
C SER A 146 -3.73 -8.57 21.54
N TYR A 147 -4.24 -7.34 21.52
CA TYR A 147 -3.56 -6.11 21.06
C TYR A 147 -3.60 -4.99 22.10
N ILE A 148 -3.76 -5.34 23.37
CA ILE A 148 -3.59 -4.40 24.47
C ILE A 148 -2.12 -3.98 24.55
N LEU A 149 -1.89 -2.67 24.73
CA LEU A 149 -0.58 -2.08 24.95
C LEU A 149 -0.40 -1.80 26.45
N ASP A 150 0.81 -2.03 26.94
CA ASP A 150 1.24 -1.85 28.34
C ASP A 150 2.01 -0.55 28.58
#